data_AF-A0A1F2RCY2-F1
#
_entry.id   AF-A0A1F2RCY2-F1
#
_cell.length_a   1.000
_cell.length_b   1.000
_cell.length_c   1.000
_cell.angle_alpha   90.00
_cell.angle_beta   90.00
_cell.angle_gamma   90.00
#
_symmetry.space_group_name_H-M   'P 1'
#
loop_
_entity.id
_entity.type
_entity.pdbx_description
1 polymer ?
#
loop_
_entity_poly.entity_id
_entity_poly.type
_entity_poly.pdbx_seq_one_letter_code
_entity_poly.pdbx_strand_id
1 'polypeptide(L)'
;MWGAKGVTAEHVYLLGTCDEAIPGRRRDEYPGTEEDYLEEQRRLFYVSITRSKKTLVISRATSAATGEAMRMGLAVEANVYRVDLQMSRFLRDIIKQLPNALDGGDWKGC
;
A
#
# COMPACT_ATOMS: atom_id res chain seq x y z
N MET A 1 -6.45 -5.30 3.93
CA MET A 1 -7.28 -4.09 4.21
C MET A 1 -8.77 -4.39 4.28
N TRP A 2 -9.35 -5.07 3.29
CA TRP A 2 -10.79 -5.38 3.24
C TRP A 2 -11.38 -6.10 4.47
N GLY A 3 -10.62 -6.99 5.14
CA GLY A 3 -11.05 -7.68 6.37
C GLY A 3 -10.85 -6.90 7.68
N ALA A 4 -10.23 -5.71 7.65
CA ALA A 4 -9.99 -4.91 8.86
C ALA A 4 -11.19 -4.00 9.23
N LYS A 5 -12.29 -4.08 8.48
CA LYS A 5 -13.48 -3.28 8.73
C LYS A 5 -14.15 -3.74 10.02
N GLY A 6 -14.21 -2.85 11.01
CA GLY A 6 -14.82 -3.11 12.32
C GLY A 6 -13.85 -3.58 13.41
N VAL A 7 -12.59 -3.83 13.08
CA VAL A 7 -11.55 -4.21 14.05
C VAL A 7 -10.64 -3.02 14.31
N THR A 8 -10.24 -2.81 15.56
CA THR A 8 -9.22 -1.82 15.94
C THR A 8 -8.06 -2.54 16.62
N ALA A 9 -6.84 -2.05 16.44
CA ALA A 9 -5.64 -2.67 16.99
C ALA A 9 -4.74 -1.61 17.64
N GLU A 10 -3.96 -2.03 18.64
CA GLU A 10 -2.96 -1.14 19.24
C GLU A 10 -1.88 -0.76 18.22
N HIS A 11 -1.41 -1.75 17.46
CA HIS A 11 -0.41 -1.60 16.42
C HIS A 11 -0.97 -2.03 15.08
N VAL A 12 -0.80 -1.20 14.05
CA VAL A 12 -1.22 -1.49 12.67
C VAL A 12 -0.02 -1.39 11.75
N TYR A 13 0.13 -2.40 10.88
CA TYR A 13 1.20 -2.47 9.88
C TYR A 13 0.58 -2.43 8.49
N LEU A 14 0.83 -1.36 7.75
CA LEU A 14 0.47 -1.21 6.35
C LEU A 14 1.71 -1.53 5.51
N LEU A 15 1.75 -2.73 4.98
CA LEU A 15 2.88 -3.23 4.21
C LEU A 15 2.62 -3.10 2.71
N GLY A 16 3.68 -2.88 1.94
CA GLY A 16 3.60 -2.86 0.47
C GLY A 16 2.82 -1.66 -0.08
N THR A 17 3.00 -0.48 0.51
CA THR A 17 2.29 0.76 0.14
C THR A 17 2.83 1.39 -1.16
N CYS A 18 2.77 0.62 -2.24
CA CYS A 18 3.22 0.97 -3.58
C CYS A 18 2.01 1.18 -4.51
N ASP A 19 2.13 1.98 -5.56
CA ASP A 19 1.01 2.30 -6.47
C ASP A 19 0.50 1.05 -7.19
N GLU A 20 1.41 0.11 -7.45
CA GLU A 20 1.14 -1.19 -8.08
C GLU A 20 0.33 -2.13 -7.18
N ALA A 21 0.31 -1.88 -5.86
CA ALA A 21 -0.46 -2.63 -4.88
C ALA A 21 -1.73 -1.88 -4.44
N ILE A 22 -1.62 -0.57 -4.21
CA ILE A 22 -2.72 0.32 -3.81
C ILE A 22 -2.56 1.70 -4.45
N PRO A 23 -3.46 2.13 -5.35
CA PRO A 23 -4.72 1.47 -5.72
C PRO A 23 -4.55 0.21 -6.58
N GLY A 24 -3.38 -0.06 -7.17
CA GLY A 24 -3.18 -1.19 -8.06
C GLY A 24 -4.04 -1.13 -9.33
N ARG A 25 -4.08 -2.23 -10.08
CA ARG A 25 -4.90 -2.32 -11.31
C ARG A 25 -6.35 -2.66 -10.96
N ARG A 26 -7.29 -1.85 -11.46
CA ARG A 26 -8.72 -2.19 -11.42
C ARG A 26 -8.98 -3.48 -12.19
N ARG A 27 -9.73 -4.40 -11.58
CA ARG A 27 -10.21 -5.63 -12.24
C ARG A 27 -11.55 -5.37 -12.93
N ASP A 28 -11.79 -6.03 -14.05
CA ASP A 28 -13.00 -5.83 -14.86
C ASP A 28 -14.29 -6.16 -14.09
N GLU A 29 -14.20 -7.08 -13.13
CA GLU A 29 -15.28 -7.50 -12.23
C GLU A 29 -15.69 -6.41 -11.22
N TYR A 30 -14.88 -5.35 -11.05
CA TYR A 30 -15.17 -4.31 -10.08
C TYR A 30 -16.33 -3.43 -10.60
N PRO A 31 -17.41 -3.25 -9.82
CA PRO A 31 -18.55 -2.44 -10.24
C PRO A 31 -18.19 -0.95 -10.29
N GLY A 32 -18.92 -0.19 -11.10
CA GLY A 32 -18.74 1.27 -11.20
C GLY A 32 -17.59 1.70 -12.12
N THR A 33 -17.20 2.97 -12.00
CA THR A 33 -16.18 3.62 -12.81
C THR A 33 -14.76 3.40 -12.25
N GLU A 34 -13.75 3.85 -12.99
CA GLU A 34 -12.37 3.92 -12.48
C GLU A 34 -12.27 4.88 -11.29
N GLU A 35 -13.00 6.00 -11.34
CA GLU A 35 -13.03 6.99 -10.27
C GLU A 35 -13.63 6.39 -8.98
N ASP A 36 -14.74 5.66 -9.09
CA ASP A 36 -15.36 4.96 -7.96
C ASP A 36 -14.39 3.94 -7.33
N TYR A 37 -13.64 3.22 -8.17
CA TYR A 37 -12.61 2.29 -7.70
C TYR A 37 -11.50 3.00 -6.92
N LEU A 38 -10.96 4.09 -7.48
CA LEU A 38 -9.90 4.87 -6.85
C LEU A 38 -10.35 5.47 -5.52
N GLU A 39 -11.57 6.00 -5.45
CA GLU A 39 -12.12 6.57 -4.22
C GLU A 39 -12.37 5.50 -3.16
N GLU A 40 -12.82 4.30 -3.53
CA GLU A 40 -12.92 3.18 -2.56
C GLU A 40 -11.53 2.72 -2.09
N GLN A 41 -10.53 2.63 -2.98
CA GLN A 41 -9.16 2.30 -2.56
C GLN A 41 -8.59 3.36 -1.60
N ARG A 42 -8.87 4.65 -1.86
CA ARG A 42 -8.51 5.75 -0.96
C ARG A 42 -9.21 5.61 0.39
N ARG A 43 -10.49 5.27 0.40
CA ARG A 43 -11.26 5.01 1.64
C ARG A 43 -10.65 3.84 2.42
N LEU A 44 -10.26 2.74 1.75
CA LEU A 44 -9.63 1.60 2.41
C LEU A 44 -8.28 1.94 3.02
N PHE A 45 -7.47 2.75 2.34
CA PHE A 45 -6.22 3.27 2.89
C PHE A 45 -6.48 4.09 4.15
N TYR A 46 -7.41 5.06 4.09
CA TYR A 46 -7.79 5.89 5.23
C TYR A 46 -8.34 5.08 6.41
N VAL A 47 -9.22 4.10 6.15
CA VAL A 47 -9.76 3.22 7.19
C VAL A 47 -8.65 2.45 7.87
N SER A 48 -7.66 2.00 7.10
CA SER A 48 -6.55 1.22 7.65
C SER A 48 -5.65 2.07 8.56
N ILE A 49 -5.40 3.34 8.19
CA ILE A 49 -4.71 4.32 9.05
C ILE A 49 -5.48 4.55 10.34
N THR A 50 -6.80 4.79 10.26
CA THR A 50 -7.63 5.13 11.42
C THR A 50 -7.93 3.95 12.35
N ARG A 51 -7.48 2.73 12.03
CA ARG A 51 -7.57 1.56 12.94
C ARG A 51 -6.48 1.53 14.02
N SER A 52 -5.38 2.27 13.86
CA SER A 52 -4.27 2.27 14.82
C SER A 52 -4.60 3.12 16.05
N LYS A 53 -4.38 2.57 17.25
CA LYS A 53 -4.54 3.31 18.51
C LYS A 53 -3.22 3.85 19.09
N LYS A 54 -2.12 3.12 18.91
CA LYS A 54 -0.80 3.48 19.45
C LYS A 54 0.23 3.68 18.34
N THR A 55 0.39 2.67 17.47
CA THR A 55 1.45 2.70 16.45
C THR A 55 0.89 2.37 15.08
N LEU A 56 1.27 3.17 14.10
CA LEU A 56 1.06 2.91 12.68
C LEU A 56 2.42 2.79 12.01
N VAL A 57 2.70 1.65 11.40
CA VAL A 57 3.90 1.43 10.59
C VAL A 57 3.48 1.31 9.15
N ILE A 58 3.99 2.19 8.29
CA ILE A 58 3.75 2.14 6.84
C ILE A 58 5.08 1.77 6.19
N SER A 59 5.10 0.68 5.42
CA SER A 59 6.28 0.27 4.67
C SER A 59 5.97 0.14 3.18
N ARG A 60 7.01 0.27 2.38
CA ARG A 60 7.00 0.04 0.93
C ARG A 60 8.33 -0.55 0.50
N ALA A 61 8.30 -1.39 -0.53
CA ALA A 61 9.51 -1.78 -1.24
C ALA A 61 9.84 -0.72 -2.31
N THR A 62 11.12 -0.56 -2.63
CA THR A 62 11.59 0.31 -3.72
C THR A 62 11.72 -0.45 -5.03
N SER A 63 12.00 -1.75 -4.98
CA SER A 63 12.05 -2.64 -6.13
C SER A 63 11.70 -4.06 -5.73
N ALA A 64 11.31 -4.88 -6.72
CA ALA A 64 11.07 -6.31 -6.55
C ALA A 64 11.51 -7.08 -7.80
N ALA A 65 11.86 -8.36 -7.64
CA ALA A 65 12.03 -9.23 -8.80
C ALA A 65 10.68 -9.41 -9.50
N THR A 66 10.64 -9.34 -10.82
CA THR A 66 9.38 -9.32 -11.58
C THR A 66 8.52 -10.56 -11.33
N GLY A 67 9.15 -11.74 -11.23
CA GLY A 67 8.44 -12.97 -10.89
C GLY A 67 7.81 -12.95 -9.49
N GLU A 68 8.45 -12.31 -8.51
CA GLU A 68 7.90 -12.13 -7.16
C GLU A 68 6.76 -11.11 -7.15
N ALA A 69 6.96 -9.97 -7.83
CA ALA A 69 5.94 -8.93 -7.96
C ALA A 69 4.66 -9.47 -8.63
N MET A 70 4.80 -10.28 -9.68
CA MET A 70 3.66 -10.96 -10.31
C MET A 70 2.99 -11.98 -9.40
N ARG A 71 3.77 -12.80 -8.68
CA ARG A 71 3.23 -13.75 -7.70
C ARG A 71 2.45 -13.05 -6.57
N MET A 72 2.85 -11.84 -6.22
CA MET A 72 2.17 -10.99 -5.25
C MET A 72 0.95 -10.25 -5.83
N GLY A 73 0.70 -10.35 -7.15
CA GLY A 73 -0.40 -9.68 -7.82
C GLY A 73 -0.21 -8.18 -8.01
N LEU A 74 1.04 -7.69 -7.98
CA LEU A 74 1.34 -6.29 -8.25
C LEU A 74 1.07 -5.94 -9.72
N ALA A 75 0.56 -4.74 -9.97
CA ALA A 75 0.34 -4.22 -11.31
C ALA A 75 1.66 -3.79 -11.97
N VAL A 76 2.46 -4.77 -12.39
CA VAL A 76 3.79 -4.58 -12.99
C VAL A 76 3.89 -5.20 -14.38
N GLU A 77 4.78 -4.69 -15.22
CA GLU A 77 5.05 -5.23 -16.55
C GLU A 77 6.10 -6.36 -16.54
N ALA A 78 5.94 -7.34 -17.43
CA ALA A 78 6.74 -8.57 -17.48
C ALA A 78 8.13 -8.43 -18.09
N ASN A 79 8.45 -7.29 -18.69
CA ASN A 79 9.52 -7.21 -19.70
C ASN A 79 10.92 -6.97 -19.13
N VAL A 80 11.06 -6.93 -17.81
CA VAL A 80 12.33 -6.68 -17.11
C VAL A 80 12.52 -7.70 -15.98
N TYR A 81 13.77 -7.93 -15.56
CA TYR A 81 14.06 -8.86 -14.45
C TYR A 81 13.69 -8.29 -13.07
N ARG A 82 13.81 -6.96 -12.93
CA ARG A 82 13.51 -6.22 -11.70
C ARG A 82 12.67 -5.00 -12.06
N VAL A 83 11.65 -4.74 -11.26
CA VAL A 83 10.74 -3.61 -11.41
C VAL A 83 10.93 -2.64 -10.25
N ASP A 84 10.99 -1.35 -10.57
CA ASP A 84 10.98 -0.28 -9.58
C ASP A 84 9.53 0.01 -9.18
N LEU A 85 9.27 -0.03 -7.88
CA LEU A 85 7.93 0.15 -7.32
C LEU A 85 7.72 1.61 -6.92
N GLN A 86 6.65 2.19 -7.42
CA GLN A 86 6.32 3.57 -7.15
C GLN A 86 5.67 3.71 -5.78
N MET A 87 5.99 4.79 -5.06
CA MET A 87 5.24 5.15 -3.86
C MET A 87 3.77 5.36 -4.23
N SER A 88 2.86 4.69 -3.49
CA SER A 88 1.42 4.86 -3.67
C SER A 88 1.04 6.33 -3.67
N ARG A 89 0.18 6.72 -4.62
CA ARG A 89 -0.37 8.08 -4.67
C ARG A 89 -1.04 8.50 -3.35
N PHE A 90 -1.68 7.57 -2.63
CA PHE A 90 -2.32 7.88 -1.35
C PHE A 90 -1.32 8.15 -0.23
N LEU A 91 -0.18 7.44 -0.24
CA LEU A 91 0.90 7.73 0.70
C LEU A 91 1.56 9.06 0.40
N ARG A 92 1.74 9.40 -0.89
CA ARG A 92 2.30 10.67 -1.34
C ARG A 92 1.48 11.87 -0.86
N ASP A 93 0.16 11.74 -0.81
CA ASP A 93 -0.75 12.80 -0.33
C ASP A 93 -0.50 13.16 1.15
N ILE A 94 -0.08 12.19 1.97
CA ILE A 94 0.10 12.38 3.42
C ILE A 94 1.57 12.40 3.87
N ILE A 95 2.53 12.14 2.98
CA ILE A 95 3.93 11.91 3.35
C ILE A 95 4.55 13.07 4.14
N LYS A 96 4.13 14.31 3.86
CA LYS A 96 4.64 15.51 4.56
C LYS A 96 4.19 15.61 6.02
N GLN A 97 3.16 14.84 6.40
CA GLN A 97 2.64 14.78 7.77
C GLN A 97 3.28 13.64 8.57
N LEU A 98 4.04 12.77 7.91
CA LEU A 98 4.69 11.61 8.52
C LEU A 98 6.15 11.95 8.88
N PRO A 99 6.72 11.26 9.88
CA PRO A 99 8.16 11.34 10.13
C PRO A 99 8.96 10.86 8.91
N ASN A 100 10.24 11.23 8.87
CA ASN A 100 11.14 10.75 7.83
C ASN A 100 11.17 9.22 7.79
N ALA A 101 11.10 8.67 6.58
CA ALA A 101 11.20 7.23 6.38
C ALA A 101 12.58 6.73 6.81
N LEU A 102 12.60 5.60 7.50
CA LEU A 102 13.82 4.86 7.84
C LEU A 102 14.07 3.79 6.78
N ASP A 103 15.34 3.42 6.59
CA ASP A 103 15.66 2.20 5.86
C ASP A 103 15.16 0.98 6.64
N GLY A 104 14.77 -0.08 5.92
CA GLY A 104 14.28 -1.31 6.53
C GLY A 104 15.28 -1.95 7.49
N GLY A 105 16.58 -1.85 7.21
CA GLY A 105 17.64 -2.37 8.09
C GLY A 105 17.84 -1.57 9.38
N ASP A 106 17.44 -0.29 9.38
CA ASP A 106 17.57 0.61 10.52
C ASP A 106 16.36 0.54 11.46
N TRP A 107 15.23 0.02 10.99
CA TRP A 107 14.03 -0.10 11.80
C TRP A 107 14.17 -1.15 12.91
N LYS A 108 14.02 -0.75 14.17
CA LYS A 108 14.22 -1.59 15.37
C LYS A 108 12.95 -2.26 15.90
N GLY A 109 11.81 -2.12 15.21
CA GLY A 109 10.51 -2.54 15.71
C GLY A 109 9.81 -1.47 16.56
N CYS A 110 8.65 -1.82 17.10
CA CYS A 110 7.88 -0.99 18.04
C CYS A 110 7.90 -1.57 19.46
#